data_AF-A0A538DY53-F1
#
_entry.id   AF-A0A538DY53-F1
#
_cell.length_a   1.000
_cell.length_b   1.000
_cell.length_c   1.000
_cell.angle_alpha   90.00
_cell.angle_beta   90.00
_cell.angle_gamma   90.00
#
_symmetry.space_group_name_H-M   'P 1'
#
loop_
_entity.id
_entity.type
_entity.pdbx_description
1 polymer ?
#
loop_
_entity_poly.entity_id
_entity_poly.type
_entity_poly.pdbx_seq_one_letter_code
_entity_poly.pdbx_strand_id
1 'polypeptide(L)'
;MVGPGPDRINPTILGVVLTMVQYASAGPIIASRNYIDQPGSLEIPVFRQMIRESKTLFATAGETGVPAVLVADGNPTVQYELQELTNEFLAKIRI
;
A
#
# COMPACT_ATOMS: atom_id res chain seq x y z
N MET A 1 16.62 -38.42 20.13
CA MET A 1 17.13 -37.48 19.10
C MET A 1 15.99 -36.54 18.79
N VAL A 2 16.03 -35.30 19.30
CA VAL A 2 15.01 -34.27 19.03
C VAL A 2 15.46 -33.54 17.77
N GLY A 3 14.63 -33.54 16.71
CA GLY A 3 14.93 -32.82 15.46
C GLY A 3 15.08 -31.31 15.72
N PRO A 4 15.70 -30.55 14.79
CA PRO A 4 15.81 -29.10 14.96
C PRO A 4 14.42 -28.51 15.20
N GLY A 5 14.28 -27.76 16.29
CA GLY A 5 13.05 -27.02 16.58
C GLY A 5 12.74 -26.05 15.43
N PRO A 6 11.47 -25.67 15.23
CA PRO A 6 11.09 -24.80 14.11
C PRO A 6 11.94 -23.54 14.10
N ASP A 7 12.42 -23.16 12.91
CA ASP A 7 13.19 -21.93 12.73
C ASP A 7 12.47 -20.75 13.38
N ARG A 8 13.23 -19.93 14.11
CA ARG A 8 12.67 -18.84 14.89
C ARG A 8 12.14 -17.77 13.93
N ILE A 9 10.82 -17.62 13.86
CA ILE A 9 10.17 -16.58 13.03
C ILE A 9 10.53 -15.20 13.61
N ASN A 10 11.14 -14.34 12.79
CA ASN A 10 11.52 -12.97 13.16
C ASN A 10 10.82 -11.96 12.24
N PRO A 11 9.57 -11.54 12.54
CA PRO A 11 8.85 -10.58 11.73
C PRO A 11 9.42 -9.16 11.89
N THR A 12 9.50 -8.43 10.79
CA THR A 12 9.99 -7.04 10.78
C THR A 12 8.93 -6.13 10.18
N ILE A 13 8.78 -4.92 10.74
CA ILE A 13 7.93 -3.88 10.16
C ILE A 13 8.69 -3.23 9.00
N LEU A 14 8.22 -3.43 7.77
CA LEU A 14 8.80 -2.80 6.59
C LEU A 14 8.36 -1.34 6.41
N GLY A 15 7.13 -1.04 6.85
CA GLY A 15 6.59 0.30 6.88
C GLY A 15 5.07 0.36 6.75
N VAL A 16 4.54 1.58 6.79
CA VAL A 16 3.10 1.88 6.65
C VAL A 16 2.80 2.29 5.21
N VAL A 17 1.74 1.71 4.63
CA VAL A 17 1.19 2.10 3.34
C VAL A 17 -0.11 2.86 3.56
N LEU A 18 -0.19 4.08 3.03
CA LEU A 18 -1.42 4.88 3.10
C LEU A 18 -2.31 4.57 1.91
N THR A 19 -3.56 4.20 2.19
CA THR A 19 -4.53 3.76 1.18
C THR A 19 -5.83 4.56 1.29
N MET A 20 -6.67 4.47 0.27
CA MET A 20 -7.91 5.26 0.15
C MET A 20 -7.67 6.77 0.32
N VAL A 21 -6.52 7.25 -0.15
CA VAL A 21 -6.16 8.66 -0.03
C VAL A 21 -7.06 9.48 -0.96
N GLN A 22 -7.78 10.44 -0.39
CA GLN A 22 -8.62 11.35 -1.16
C GLN A 22 -7.76 12.49 -1.72
N TYR A 23 -7.94 12.78 -3.02
CA TYR A 23 -7.22 13.84 -3.71
C TYR A 23 -8.16 15.00 -4.04
N ALA A 24 -7.68 16.23 -3.82
CA ALA A 24 -8.23 17.45 -4.42
C ALA A 24 -7.29 17.95 -5.53
N SER A 25 -7.66 19.03 -6.22
CA SER A 25 -6.93 19.55 -7.39
C SER A 25 -5.44 19.85 -7.17
N ALA A 26 -4.98 19.96 -5.91
CA ALA A 26 -3.59 20.27 -5.54
C ALA A 26 -2.88 19.14 -4.77
N GLY A 27 -3.41 17.92 -4.75
CA GLY A 27 -2.84 16.75 -4.05
C GLY A 27 -3.77 16.15 -3.00
N PRO A 28 -3.26 15.31 -2.06
CA PRO A 28 -4.05 14.75 -0.98
C PRO A 28 -4.77 15.85 -0.21
N ILE A 29 -6.05 15.63 0.11
CA ILE A 29 -6.85 16.62 0.83
C ILE A 29 -6.18 17.00 2.15
N ILE A 30 -6.23 18.29 2.50
CA ILE A 30 -5.53 18.83 3.68
C ILE A 30 -5.95 18.13 4.97
N ALA A 31 -7.21 17.69 5.06
CA ALA A 31 -7.73 16.93 6.19
C ALA A 31 -6.95 15.61 6.45
N SER A 32 -6.34 15.03 5.42
CA SER A 32 -5.51 13.82 5.53
C SER A 32 -4.04 14.14 5.82
N ARG A 33 -3.56 15.37 5.63
CA ARG A 33 -2.13 15.72 5.83
C ARG A 33 -1.64 15.45 7.24
N ASN A 34 -2.44 15.80 8.25
CA ASN A 34 -2.09 15.54 9.65
C ASN A 34 -1.93 14.04 9.97
N TYR A 35 -2.59 13.15 9.23
CA TYR A 35 -2.45 11.69 9.36
C TYR A 35 -1.33 11.14 8.48
N ILE A 36 -1.02 11.78 7.35
CA ILE A 36 0.09 11.40 6.46
C ILE A 36 1.44 11.67 7.12
N ASP A 37 1.56 12.78 7.86
CA ASP A 37 2.82 13.18 8.52
C ASP A 37 3.03 12.47 9.89
N GLN A 38 2.00 11.82 10.41
CA GLN A 38 1.98 11.22 11.75
C GLN A 38 2.90 10.01 11.95
N PRO A 39 3.08 9.07 11.00
CA PRO A 39 3.96 7.94 11.24
C PRO A 39 5.45 8.33 11.24
N GLY A 40 5.80 9.48 10.63
CA GLY A 40 7.15 10.04 10.71
C GLY A 40 7.58 10.44 12.12
N SER A 41 6.62 10.75 13.02
CA SER A 41 6.91 11.05 14.42
C SER A 41 7.02 9.80 15.32
N LEU A 42 6.65 8.63 14.80
CA LEU A 42 6.70 7.34 15.49
C LEU A 42 7.93 6.49 15.12
N GLU A 43 8.88 7.04 14.35
CA GLU A 43 10.04 6.34 13.78
C GLU A 43 9.68 5.11 12.91
N ILE A 44 8.42 4.98 12.50
CA ILE A 44 7.96 3.89 11.64
C ILE A 44 8.16 4.32 10.17
N PRO A 45 8.89 3.54 9.35
CA PRO A 45 9.04 3.84 7.94
C PRO A 45 7.68 3.96 7.25
N VAL A 46 7.53 4.96 6.37
CA VAL A 46 6.33 5.11 5.54
C VAL A 46 6.72 4.86 4.09
N PHE A 47 5.84 4.20 3.36
CA PHE A 47 5.96 4.09 1.92
C PHE A 47 5.68 5.45 1.29
N ARG A 48 6.51 5.85 0.32
CA ARG A 48 6.27 7.07 -0.45
C ARG A 48 5.05 6.89 -1.34
N GLN A 49 4.88 5.69 -1.89
CA GLN A 49 3.74 5.38 -2.72
C GLN A 49 2.48 5.26 -1.85
N MET A 50 1.47 6.06 -2.22
CA MET A 50 0.15 6.01 -1.64
C MET A 50 -0.85 5.46 -2.66
N ILE A 51 -1.94 4.86 -2.18
CA ILE A 51 -3.02 4.39 -3.05
C ILE A 51 -4.22 5.32 -2.88
N ARG A 52 -4.63 5.97 -3.97
CA ARG A 52 -5.81 6.85 -3.95
C ARG A 52 -7.10 6.07 -3.83
N GLU A 53 -8.14 6.75 -3.37
CA GLU A 53 -9.49 6.20 -3.36
C GLU A 53 -9.98 5.90 -4.79
N SER A 54 -10.55 4.72 -4.99
CA SER A 54 -11.20 4.32 -6.25
C SER A 54 -12.35 3.35 -6.01
N LYS A 55 -13.49 3.89 -5.58
CA LYS A 55 -14.65 3.09 -5.14
C LYS A 55 -15.08 2.08 -6.19
N THR A 56 -15.25 2.51 -7.44
CA THR A 56 -15.67 1.63 -8.53
C THR A 56 -14.67 0.49 -8.76
N LEU A 57 -13.37 0.80 -8.86
CA LEU A 57 -12.35 -0.22 -9.11
C LEU A 57 -12.30 -1.27 -7.99
N PHE A 58 -12.26 -0.83 -6.74
CA PHE A 58 -12.14 -1.76 -5.60
C PHE A 58 -13.45 -2.53 -5.35
N ALA A 59 -14.62 -1.94 -5.61
CA ALA A 59 -15.90 -2.64 -5.55
C ALA A 59 -15.96 -3.75 -6.62
N THR A 60 -15.66 -3.41 -7.89
CA THR A 60 -15.63 -4.40 -8.98
C THR A 60 -14.62 -5.51 -8.70
N ALA A 61 -13.42 -5.18 -8.21
CA ALA A 61 -12.42 -6.20 -7.83
C ALA A 61 -12.94 -7.15 -6.74
N GLY A 62 -13.62 -6.60 -5.72
CA GLY A 62 -14.22 -7.39 -4.64
C GLY A 62 -15.36 -8.30 -5.13
N GLU A 63 -16.25 -7.77 -5.96
CA GLU A 63 -17.41 -8.51 -6.50
C GLU A 63 -17.00 -9.63 -7.47
N THR A 64 -16.01 -9.36 -8.32
CA THR A 64 -15.56 -10.31 -9.34
C THR A 64 -14.51 -11.30 -8.84
N GLY A 65 -13.87 -11.03 -7.69
CA GLY A 65 -12.74 -11.78 -7.18
C GLY A 65 -11.45 -11.59 -8.00
N VAL A 66 -11.45 -10.64 -8.95
CA VAL A 66 -10.28 -10.30 -9.77
C VAL A 66 -9.46 -9.23 -9.04
N PRO A 67 -8.13 -9.40 -8.88
CA PRO A 67 -7.29 -8.35 -8.29
C PRO A 67 -7.46 -7.00 -9.01
N ALA A 68 -7.54 -5.90 -8.26
CA ALA A 68 -7.78 -4.57 -8.82
C ALA A 68 -6.79 -4.16 -9.94
N VAL A 69 -5.55 -4.65 -9.88
CA VAL A 69 -4.53 -4.43 -10.91
C VAL A 69 -4.83 -5.14 -12.25
N LEU A 70 -5.71 -6.14 -12.26
CA LEU A 70 -6.09 -6.95 -13.42
C LEU A 70 -7.52 -6.67 -13.92
N VAL A 71 -8.29 -5.81 -13.23
CA VAL A 71 -9.64 -5.45 -13.66
C VAL A 71 -9.58 -4.72 -15.00
N ALA A 72 -10.27 -5.26 -16.00
CA ALA A 72 -10.42 -4.63 -17.32
C ALA A 72 -11.12 -3.27 -17.18
N ASP A 73 -10.65 -2.28 -17.95
CA ASP A 73 -11.15 -0.90 -17.92
C ASP A 73 -11.12 -0.24 -16.51
N GLY A 74 -10.26 -0.77 -15.62
CA GLY A 74 -10.02 -0.21 -14.30
C GLY A 74 -9.39 1.19 -14.36
N ASN A 75 -9.44 1.92 -13.25
CA ASN A 75 -8.81 3.24 -13.18
C ASN A 75 -7.28 3.10 -13.41
N PRO A 76 -6.73 3.61 -14.52
CA PRO A 76 -5.34 3.32 -14.90
C PRO A 76 -4.34 3.97 -13.93
N THR A 77 -4.71 5.09 -13.32
CA THR A 77 -3.86 5.75 -12.33
C THR A 77 -3.73 4.89 -11.07
N VAL A 78 -4.84 4.35 -10.56
CA VAL A 78 -4.80 3.50 -9.35
C VAL A 78 -4.05 2.19 -9.63
N GLN A 79 -4.21 1.63 -10.83
CA GLN A 79 -3.45 0.45 -11.24
C GLN A 79 -1.96 0.73 -11.33
N TYR A 80 -1.56 1.89 -11.85
CA TYR A 80 -0.17 2.33 -11.83
C TYR A 80 0.36 2.50 -10.40
N GLU A 81 -0.40 3.12 -9.50
CA GLU A 81 0.01 3.28 -8.09
C GLU A 81 0.23 1.94 -7.37
N LEU A 82 -0.58 0.92 -7.67
CA LEU A 82 -0.39 -0.45 -7.15
C LEU A 82 0.90 -1.09 -7.68
N GLN A 83 1.25 -0.84 -8.94
CA GLN A 83 2.51 -1.32 -9.52
C GLN A 83 3.72 -0.62 -8.88
N GLU A 84 3.65 0.70 -8.71
CA GLU A 84 4.73 1.46 -8.06
C GLU A 84 4.89 1.09 -6.58
N LEU A 85 3.80 0.77 -5.88
CA LEU A 85 3.86 0.27 -4.51
C LEU A 85 4.62 -1.05 -4.47
N THR A 86 4.38 -1.93 -5.45
CA THR A 86 5.11 -3.19 -5.59
C THR A 86 6.59 -2.94 -5.84
N ASN A 87 6.94 -1.98 -6.70
CA ASN A 87 8.33 -1.59 -6.95
C ASN A 87 9.02 -1.07 -5.69
N GLU A 88 8.37 -0.19 -4.93
CA GLU A 88 8.90 0.31 -3.66
C GLU A 88 9.05 -0.80 -2.63
N PHE A 89 8.08 -1.72 -2.54
CA PHE A 89 8.13 -2.87 -1.66
C PHE A 89 9.35 -3.75 -1.97
N LEU A 90 9.55 -4.09 -3.25
CA LEU A 90 10.69 -4.87 -3.71
C LEU A 90 12.02 -4.18 -3.42
N ALA A 91 12.08 -2.84 -3.54
CA ALA A 91 13.27 -2.08 -3.22
C ALA A 91 13.60 -2.11 -1.72
N LYS A 92 12.59 -2.10 -0.84
CA LYS A 92 12.77 -2.11 0.62
C LYS A 92 13.13 -3.49 1.19
N ILE A 93 12.72 -4.59 0.56
CA ILE A 93 13.06 -5.96 1.02
C ILE A 93 14.42 -6.46 0.50
N ARG A 94 15.00 -5.80 -0.52
CA ARG A 94 16.31 -6.16 -1.10
C ARG A 94 17.50 -5.59 -0.30
N ILE A 95 17.24 -5.13 0.92
CA ILE A 95 18.21 -4.55 1.85
C ILE A 95 18.48 -5.57 2.96
#